data_AF-A0A7W2SJL5-F1
#
_entry.id   AF-A0A7W2SJL5-F1
#
_cell.length_a   1.000
_cell.length_b   1.000
_cell.length_c   1.000
_cell.angle_alpha   90.00
_cell.angle_beta   90.00
_cell.angle_gamma   90.00
#
_symmetry.space_group_name_H-M   'P 1'
#
loop_
_entity.id
_entity.type
_entity.pdbx_description
1 polymer ?
#
loop_
_entity_poly.entity_id
_entity_poly.type
_entity_poly.pdbx_seq_one_letter_code
_entity_poly.pdbx_strand_id
1 'polypeptide(L)'
;MSKKYYVVWKGAKTGVFEQWNDVKSHTQGRADAQYMGFASKAEAEAAFQSSYTKALTKRSMSKSASTKPAASAAYVKADSSAVSNSLAPVKQSADINIYCDGACSPNPGKSGTGMAVYQEQQLIELWYGLYEPMGTNNTAELNGILAAFNYAQDHIKQGKTVQVLSDSRYSIDCITKWAKGWQAKGWTRGKGEEIKNLEIIKQCFALYQALKSNLIISHVKGHANIEGNELSDRMAVLARVKCTKGFVQYQDTLDIKTILAMASG
;
A
#
# COMPACT_ATOMS: atom_id res chain seq x y z
N MET A 1 28.94 -3.15 27.26
CA MET A 1 27.98 -3.37 26.16
C MET A 1 26.58 -3.53 26.77
N SER A 2 25.63 -2.68 26.41
CA SER A 2 24.26 -2.78 26.94
C SER A 2 23.64 -4.11 26.52
N LYS A 3 23.19 -4.91 27.51
CA LYS A 3 22.47 -6.16 27.26
C LYS A 3 21.21 -5.85 26.46
N LYS A 4 21.00 -6.57 25.35
CA LYS A 4 19.80 -6.44 24.52
C LYS A 4 18.96 -7.69 24.69
N TYR A 5 17.66 -7.51 24.82
CA TYR A 5 16.69 -8.59 24.87
C TYR A 5 15.92 -8.61 23.56
N TYR A 6 15.50 -9.78 23.11
CA TYR A 6 14.86 -9.96 21.83
C TYR A 6 13.55 -10.70 21.99
N VAL A 7 12.54 -10.27 21.27
CA VAL A 7 11.25 -10.94 21.25
C VAL A 7 11.04 -11.53 19.87
N VAL A 8 10.57 -12.77 19.81
CA VAL A 8 10.14 -13.45 18.58
C VAL A 8 8.65 -13.74 18.69
N TRP A 9 7.85 -13.05 17.86
CA TRP A 9 6.41 -13.26 17.74
C TRP A 9 6.07 -14.27 16.66
N LYS A 10 6.93 -14.42 15.65
CA LYS A 10 6.78 -15.41 14.58
C LYS A 10 8.15 -16.00 14.22
N GLY A 11 8.29 -17.30 14.40
CA GLY A 11 9.54 -18.06 14.22
C GLY A 11 9.34 -19.53 14.55
N ALA A 12 10.38 -20.35 14.44
CA ALA A 12 10.35 -21.75 14.84
C ALA A 12 10.08 -21.92 16.35
N LYS A 13 10.51 -20.93 17.15
CA LYS A 13 10.19 -20.81 18.57
C LYS A 13 9.88 -19.34 18.88
N THR A 14 8.77 -19.09 19.55
CA THR A 14 8.36 -17.76 20.02
C THR A 14 8.75 -17.55 21.48
N GLY A 15 8.94 -16.31 21.89
CA GLY A 15 9.31 -15.97 23.27
C GLY A 15 10.31 -14.82 23.36
N VAL A 16 10.81 -14.60 24.58
CA VAL A 16 11.83 -13.61 24.91
C VAL A 16 13.19 -14.30 25.06
N PHE A 17 14.20 -13.79 24.38
CA PHE A 17 15.54 -14.34 24.30
C PHE A 17 16.58 -13.30 24.71
N GLU A 18 17.65 -13.74 25.36
CA GLU A 18 18.73 -12.87 25.84
C GLU A 18 19.91 -12.84 24.84
N GLN A 19 19.99 -13.81 23.93
CA GLN A 19 21.06 -13.92 22.94
C GLN A 19 20.52 -13.83 21.51
N TRP A 20 21.22 -13.07 20.67
CA TRP A 20 20.90 -12.95 19.25
C TRP A 20 21.04 -14.27 18.49
N ASN A 21 21.96 -15.15 18.92
CA ASN A 21 22.16 -16.46 18.28
C ASN A 21 20.91 -17.34 18.36
N ASP A 22 20.21 -17.32 19.49
CA ASP A 22 18.95 -18.05 19.66
C ASP A 22 17.87 -17.52 18.71
N VAL A 23 17.70 -16.19 18.65
CA VAL A 23 16.75 -15.52 17.75
C VAL A 23 17.05 -15.87 16.29
N LYS A 24 18.32 -15.84 15.90
CA LYS A 24 18.77 -16.19 14.56
C LYS A 24 18.43 -17.65 14.24
N SER A 25 18.68 -18.58 15.16
CA SER A 25 18.34 -20.00 14.98
C SER A 25 16.83 -20.22 14.76
N HIS A 26 15.98 -19.36 15.34
CA HIS A 26 14.53 -19.48 15.26
C HIS A 26 13.89 -18.71 14.09
N THR A 27 14.64 -17.84 13.42
CA THR A 27 14.12 -16.93 12.38
C THR A 27 14.82 -17.09 11.02
N GLN A 28 16.01 -17.70 10.99
CA GLN A 28 16.77 -17.91 9.76
C GLN A 28 16.02 -18.82 8.78
N GLY A 29 15.97 -18.39 7.51
CA GLY A 29 15.28 -19.11 6.43
C GLY A 29 13.76 -18.86 6.36
N ARG A 30 13.20 -18.05 7.27
CA ARG A 30 11.76 -17.74 7.29
C ARG A 30 11.49 -16.30 6.86
N ALA A 31 10.82 -16.14 5.72
CA ALA A 31 10.43 -14.83 5.19
C ALA A 31 9.35 -14.13 6.04
N ASP A 32 8.63 -14.89 6.87
CA ASP A 32 7.56 -14.39 7.74
C ASP A 32 8.00 -14.12 9.18
N ALA A 33 9.30 -14.24 9.50
CA ALA A 33 9.80 -14.09 10.85
C ALA A 33 9.56 -12.66 11.40
N GLN A 34 8.99 -12.58 12.61
CA GLN A 34 8.72 -11.32 13.29
C GLN A 34 9.47 -11.29 14.61
N TYR A 35 10.49 -10.43 14.68
CA TYR A 35 11.29 -10.25 15.88
C TYR A 35 11.71 -8.78 16.08
N MET A 36 12.00 -8.40 17.32
CA MET A 36 12.47 -7.05 17.66
C MET A 36 13.32 -7.05 18.92
N GLY A 37 14.32 -6.17 18.97
CA GLY A 37 15.19 -5.97 20.14
C GLY A 37 14.74 -4.83 21.04
N PHE A 38 14.94 -5.00 22.34
CA PHE A 38 14.58 -4.10 23.44
C PHE A 38 15.77 -3.85 24.36
N ALA A 39 15.73 -2.73 25.08
CA ALA A 39 16.81 -2.31 25.98
C ALA A 39 16.76 -3.01 27.34
N SER A 40 15.58 -3.51 27.76
CA SER A 40 15.40 -4.24 29.01
C SER A 40 14.53 -5.49 28.85
N LYS A 41 14.68 -6.44 29.79
CA LYS A 41 13.90 -7.68 29.84
C LYS A 41 12.42 -7.41 30.06
N ALA A 42 12.11 -6.49 30.98
CA ALA A 42 10.74 -6.09 31.28
C ALA A 42 10.02 -5.49 30.06
N GLU A 43 10.71 -4.68 29.26
CA GLU A 43 10.14 -4.15 28.00
C GLU A 43 9.90 -5.25 26.97
N ALA A 44 10.81 -6.22 26.86
CA ALA A 44 10.68 -7.34 25.95
C ALA A 44 9.50 -8.24 26.34
N GLU A 45 9.33 -8.55 27.63
CA GLU A 45 8.21 -9.33 28.15
C GLU A 45 6.88 -8.61 27.94
N ALA A 46 6.80 -7.31 28.26
CA ALA A 46 5.60 -6.51 28.02
C ALA A 46 5.26 -6.43 26.51
N ALA A 47 6.26 -6.34 25.65
CA ALA A 47 6.04 -6.32 24.21
C ALA A 47 5.59 -7.69 23.67
N PHE A 48 6.09 -8.79 24.25
CA PHE A 48 5.67 -10.15 23.88
C PHE A 48 4.19 -10.41 24.17
N GLN A 49 3.64 -9.82 25.25
CA GLN A 49 2.20 -9.85 25.55
C GLN A 49 1.34 -9.06 24.55
N SER A 50 1.96 -8.35 23.61
CA SER A 50 1.30 -7.58 22.55
C SER A 50 1.69 -8.11 21.17
N SER A 51 1.09 -7.58 20.09
CA SER A 51 1.46 -7.96 18.73
C SER A 51 2.73 -7.25 18.26
N TYR A 52 3.46 -7.87 17.32
CA TYR A 52 4.60 -7.26 16.64
C TYR A 52 4.29 -5.88 16.04
N THR A 53 3.10 -5.71 15.47
CA THR A 53 2.60 -4.44 14.90
C THR A 53 2.43 -3.34 15.96
N LYS A 54 1.93 -3.68 17.15
CA LYS A 54 1.83 -2.73 18.28
C LYS A 54 3.21 -2.31 18.76
N ALA A 55 4.16 -3.25 18.84
CA ALA A 55 5.53 -2.97 19.26
C ALA A 55 6.28 -2.06 18.26
N LEU A 56 6.09 -2.28 16.95
CA LEU A 56 6.60 -1.41 15.88
C LEU A 56 6.05 0.01 15.99
N THR A 57 4.75 0.15 16.21
CA THR A 57 4.09 1.46 16.35
C THR A 57 4.62 2.22 17.56
N LYS A 58 4.77 1.55 18.71
CA LYS A 58 5.35 2.15 19.92
C LYS A 58 6.77 2.66 19.71
N ARG A 59 7.61 1.89 18.99
CA ARG A 59 8.99 2.28 18.67
C ARG A 59 9.06 3.47 17.70
N SER A 60 8.12 3.56 16.77
CA SER A 60 7.99 4.73 15.88
C SER A 60 7.61 5.98 16.67
N MET A 61 6.66 5.86 17.61
CA MET A 61 6.21 6.98 18.45
C MET A 61 7.30 7.45 19.43
N SER A 62 8.07 6.53 20.02
CA SER A 62 9.18 6.90 20.92
C SER A 62 10.32 7.61 20.18
N LYS A 63 10.50 7.35 18.88
CA LYS A 63 11.50 8.03 18.04
C LYS A 63 11.05 9.43 17.61
N SER A 64 9.75 9.71 17.65
CA SER A 64 9.17 11.02 17.33
C SER A 64 9.03 11.95 18.55
N ALA A 65 9.37 11.47 19.75
CA ALA A 65 9.23 12.20 21.02
C ALA A 65 10.45 13.06 21.42
N SER A 66 11.48 13.19 20.56
CA SER A 66 12.67 14.02 20.82
C SER A 66 12.54 15.49 20.36
N THR A 67 11.33 15.97 20.11
CA THR A 67 11.03 17.41 19.88
C THR A 67 9.76 17.79 20.64
N LYS A 68 9.88 18.68 21.63
CA LYS A 68 8.83 19.22 22.51
C LYS A 68 8.65 20.75 22.25
N PRO A 69 7.62 21.45 22.80
CA PRO A 69 6.23 21.03 23.08
C PRO A 69 5.17 22.13 22.77
N ALA A 70 3.88 21.73 22.68
CA ALA A 70 2.64 22.44 23.10
C ALA A 70 1.44 21.77 22.40
N ALA A 71 0.23 21.58 22.93
CA ALA A 71 -0.40 21.85 24.21
C ALA A 71 -1.51 20.79 24.43
N SER A 72 -1.95 20.70 25.68
CA SER A 72 -2.96 19.81 26.26
C SER A 72 -4.35 19.82 25.61
N ALA A 73 -4.98 18.64 25.51
CA ALA A 73 -6.42 18.48 25.76
C ALA A 73 -6.71 17.06 26.25
N ALA A 74 -7.56 17.01 27.28
CA ALA A 74 -7.79 15.87 28.18
C ALA A 74 -8.47 14.66 27.52
N TYR A 75 -8.07 13.48 27.98
CA TYR A 75 -8.65 12.19 27.65
C TYR A 75 -9.81 11.92 28.63
N VAL A 76 -11.05 11.90 28.14
CA VAL A 76 -12.22 11.40 28.89
C VAL A 76 -12.57 10.02 28.35
N LYS A 77 -12.65 9.04 29.25
CA LYS A 77 -13.20 7.70 28.98
C LYS A 77 -14.74 7.79 28.86
N ALA A 78 -15.29 7.24 27.79
CA ALA A 78 -16.62 6.61 27.74
C ALA A 78 -16.60 5.68 26.51
N ASP A 79 -16.59 4.38 26.73
CA ASP A 79 -17.76 3.49 26.68
C ASP A 79 -18.22 3.17 25.25
N SER A 80 -18.20 1.86 25.01
CA SER A 80 -18.67 1.10 23.87
C SER A 80 -20.13 1.35 23.55
N SER A 81 -20.42 2.17 22.54
CA SER A 81 -21.53 1.96 21.60
C SER A 81 -21.49 2.98 20.45
N ALA A 82 -21.65 2.48 19.22
CA ALA A 82 -21.91 3.23 17.98
C ALA A 82 -20.87 4.29 17.57
N VAL A 83 -19.90 3.92 16.74
CA VAL A 83 -19.11 4.89 15.96
C VAL A 83 -19.51 4.79 14.49
N SER A 84 -20.19 5.83 14.04
CA SER A 84 -20.45 6.15 12.64
C SER A 84 -19.14 6.09 11.84
N ASN A 85 -19.08 5.15 10.89
CA ASN A 85 -18.02 5.03 9.89
C ASN A 85 -18.22 6.12 8.83
N SER A 86 -17.87 7.37 9.13
CA SER A 86 -17.78 8.40 8.10
C SER A 86 -16.43 8.28 7.39
N LEU A 87 -16.43 7.67 6.21
CA LEU A 87 -15.31 7.74 5.25
C LEU A 87 -15.02 9.22 4.99
N ALA A 88 -13.75 9.62 5.05
CA ALA A 88 -13.38 11.00 4.79
C ALA A 88 -13.23 11.19 3.27
N PRO A 89 -14.00 12.07 2.62
CA PRO A 89 -13.71 12.47 1.25
C PRO A 89 -12.36 13.23 1.26
N VAL A 90 -11.36 12.69 0.58
CA VAL A 90 -10.08 13.38 0.41
C VAL A 90 -10.32 14.57 -0.51
N LYS A 91 -9.72 15.73 -0.18
CA LYS A 91 -9.78 16.95 -0.99
C LYS A 91 -9.19 16.68 -2.38
N GLN A 92 -10.06 16.49 -3.36
CA GLN A 92 -9.72 16.26 -4.76
C GLN A 92 -9.09 17.51 -5.37
N SER A 93 -7.99 17.35 -6.12
CA SER A 93 -7.23 18.48 -6.67
C SER A 93 -7.22 18.53 -8.20
N ALA A 94 -8.01 17.68 -8.86
CA ALA A 94 -8.08 17.55 -10.31
C ALA A 94 -9.52 17.27 -10.77
N ASP A 95 -9.79 17.50 -12.05
CA ASP A 95 -11.10 17.24 -12.68
C ASP A 95 -11.49 15.76 -12.59
N ILE A 96 -10.48 14.87 -12.72
CA ILE A 96 -10.63 13.41 -12.59
C ILE A 96 -9.66 12.91 -11.53
N ASN A 97 -10.16 12.10 -10.59
CA ASN A 97 -9.37 11.50 -9.52
C ASN A 97 -9.47 9.97 -9.64
N ILE A 98 -8.33 9.32 -9.81
CA ILE A 98 -8.23 7.89 -10.08
C ILE A 98 -7.49 7.24 -8.92
N TYR A 99 -8.18 6.44 -8.13
CA TYR A 99 -7.58 5.59 -7.11
C TYR A 99 -7.26 4.24 -7.73
N CYS A 100 -6.06 3.71 -7.47
CA CYS A 100 -5.67 2.39 -7.95
C CYS A 100 -4.93 1.59 -6.87
N ASP A 101 -5.18 0.29 -6.86
CA ASP A 101 -4.64 -0.65 -5.88
C ASP A 101 -4.40 -2.03 -6.53
N GLY A 102 -3.55 -2.85 -5.92
CA GLY A 102 -3.24 -4.20 -6.32
C GLY A 102 -3.21 -5.17 -5.15
N ALA A 103 -3.93 -6.28 -5.27
CA ALA A 103 -4.02 -7.30 -4.22
C ALA A 103 -3.38 -8.62 -4.66
N CYS A 104 -2.53 -9.22 -3.82
CA CYS A 104 -1.90 -10.52 -4.08
C CYS A 104 -1.94 -11.42 -2.84
N SER A 105 -2.50 -12.64 -2.96
CA SER A 105 -2.49 -13.61 -1.86
C SER A 105 -2.44 -15.07 -2.34
N PRO A 106 -1.48 -15.89 -1.86
CA PRO A 106 -0.25 -15.49 -1.14
C PRO A 106 0.62 -14.53 -1.99
N ASN A 107 1.79 -14.09 -1.51
CA ASN A 107 2.69 -13.22 -2.28
C ASN A 107 4.10 -13.85 -2.38
N PRO A 108 4.53 -14.37 -3.54
CA PRO A 108 3.81 -14.40 -4.82
C PRO A 108 2.58 -15.32 -4.80
N GLY A 109 1.58 -15.03 -5.62
CA GLY A 109 0.33 -15.78 -5.67
C GLY A 109 -0.62 -15.26 -6.74
N LYS A 110 -1.91 -15.58 -6.56
CA LYS A 110 -2.97 -14.99 -7.37
C LYS A 110 -3.00 -13.49 -7.08
N SER A 111 -2.94 -12.67 -8.11
CA SER A 111 -3.03 -11.23 -7.99
C SER A 111 -4.11 -10.64 -8.89
N GLY A 112 -4.55 -9.43 -8.57
CA GLY A 112 -5.48 -8.64 -9.38
C GLY A 112 -5.34 -7.16 -9.06
N THR A 113 -5.85 -6.33 -9.97
CA THR A 113 -5.78 -4.87 -9.91
C THR A 113 -7.17 -4.29 -9.89
N GLY A 114 -7.36 -3.22 -9.12
CA GLY A 114 -8.61 -2.48 -9.03
C GLY A 114 -8.40 -0.99 -9.15
N MET A 115 -9.44 -0.28 -9.63
CA MET A 115 -9.42 1.16 -9.81
C MET A 115 -10.80 1.77 -9.54
N ALA A 116 -10.81 2.96 -8.93
CA ALA A 116 -11.99 3.77 -8.73
C ALA A 116 -11.80 5.17 -9.29
N VAL A 117 -12.74 5.62 -10.10
CA VAL A 117 -12.67 6.90 -10.81
C VAL A 117 -13.75 7.83 -10.29
N TYR A 118 -13.32 9.03 -9.90
CA TYR A 118 -14.19 10.10 -9.44
C TYR A 118 -14.11 11.31 -10.38
N GLN A 119 -15.25 11.93 -10.62
CA GLN A 119 -15.38 13.26 -11.22
C GLN A 119 -16.20 14.12 -10.27
N GLU A 120 -15.69 15.32 -9.92
CA GLU A 120 -16.40 16.27 -9.04
C GLU A 120 -16.96 15.62 -7.75
N GLN A 121 -16.14 14.80 -7.07
CA GLN A 121 -16.47 14.05 -5.84
C GLN A 121 -17.48 12.91 -5.99
N GLN A 122 -17.99 12.67 -7.19
CA GLN A 122 -18.87 11.55 -7.46
C GLN A 122 -18.07 10.36 -8.01
N LEU A 123 -18.30 9.17 -7.46
CA LEU A 123 -17.81 7.93 -8.04
C LEU A 123 -18.54 7.71 -9.36
N ILE A 124 -17.81 7.71 -10.47
CA ILE A 124 -18.39 7.53 -11.80
C ILE A 124 -18.11 6.13 -12.36
N GLU A 125 -16.97 5.53 -12.00
CA GLU A 125 -16.59 4.22 -12.53
C GLU A 125 -15.76 3.41 -11.54
N LEU A 126 -15.93 2.09 -11.62
CA LEU A 126 -15.06 1.11 -10.98
C LEU A 126 -14.54 0.15 -12.03
N TRP A 127 -13.28 -0.27 -11.90
CA TRP A 127 -12.64 -1.19 -12.82
C TRP A 127 -11.88 -2.27 -12.05
N TYR A 128 -11.86 -3.47 -12.60
CA TYR A 128 -11.18 -4.61 -12.01
C TYR A 128 -10.62 -5.52 -13.11
N GLY A 129 -9.49 -6.16 -12.86
CA GLY A 129 -8.93 -7.12 -13.79
C GLY A 129 -7.43 -7.34 -13.61
N LEU A 130 -6.75 -7.57 -14.73
CA LEU A 130 -5.31 -7.82 -14.78
C LEU A 130 -4.89 -8.95 -13.84
N TYR A 131 -5.73 -10.00 -13.79
CA TYR A 131 -5.45 -11.18 -13.01
C TYR A 131 -4.19 -11.89 -13.50
N GLU A 132 -3.30 -12.19 -12.56
CA GLU A 132 -2.17 -13.08 -12.79
C GLU A 132 -2.23 -14.26 -11.80
N PRO A 133 -2.10 -15.51 -12.28
CA PRO A 133 -2.08 -16.67 -11.39
C PRO A 133 -0.84 -16.73 -10.50
N MET A 134 0.26 -16.10 -10.95
CA MET A 134 1.53 -16.07 -10.25
C MET A 134 2.17 -14.68 -10.31
N GLY A 135 1.45 -13.68 -9.83
CA GLY A 135 1.93 -12.31 -9.68
C GLY A 135 2.51 -12.02 -8.30
N THR A 136 2.83 -10.75 -8.08
CA THR A 136 3.21 -10.21 -6.77
C THR A 136 2.36 -8.98 -6.45
N ASN A 137 2.31 -8.57 -5.18
CA ASN A 137 1.63 -7.31 -4.82
C ASN A 137 2.19 -6.13 -5.61
N ASN A 138 3.52 -6.01 -5.68
CA ASN A 138 4.20 -4.94 -6.42
C ASN A 138 3.86 -4.93 -7.92
N THR A 139 3.68 -6.11 -8.53
CA THR A 139 3.28 -6.21 -9.95
C THR A 139 1.85 -5.72 -10.14
N ALA A 140 0.92 -6.15 -9.28
CA ALA A 140 -0.48 -5.72 -9.33
C ALA A 140 -0.66 -4.20 -9.10
N GLU A 141 0.13 -3.64 -8.20
CA GLU A 141 0.15 -2.21 -7.88
C GLU A 141 0.70 -1.36 -9.05
N LEU A 142 1.77 -1.82 -9.69
CA LEU A 142 2.32 -1.18 -10.89
C LEU A 142 1.34 -1.27 -12.07
N ASN A 143 0.65 -2.40 -12.22
CA ASN A 143 -0.43 -2.57 -13.19
C ASN A 143 -1.59 -1.59 -12.91
N GLY A 144 -1.91 -1.32 -11.64
CA GLY A 144 -2.88 -0.30 -11.24
C GLY A 144 -2.50 1.09 -11.72
N ILE A 145 -1.25 1.51 -11.48
CA ILE A 145 -0.77 2.80 -11.98
C ILE A 145 -0.76 2.85 -13.51
N LEU A 146 -0.34 1.77 -14.18
CA LEU A 146 -0.34 1.70 -15.65
C LEU A 146 -1.76 1.88 -16.22
N ALA A 147 -2.73 1.16 -15.66
CA ALA A 147 -4.13 1.27 -16.05
C ALA A 147 -4.67 2.70 -15.82
N ALA A 148 -4.36 3.30 -14.67
CA ALA A 148 -4.72 4.67 -14.35
C ALA A 148 -4.12 5.68 -15.33
N PHE A 149 -2.86 5.52 -15.75
CA PHE A 149 -2.23 6.40 -16.75
C PHE A 149 -2.82 6.26 -18.14
N ASN A 150 -3.17 5.04 -18.56
CA ASN A 150 -3.86 4.83 -19.83
C ASN A 150 -5.23 5.52 -19.82
N TYR A 151 -6.00 5.37 -18.73
CA TYR A 151 -7.29 6.07 -18.56
C TYR A 151 -7.12 7.60 -18.51
N ALA A 152 -6.09 8.08 -17.81
CA ALA A 152 -5.78 9.50 -17.70
C ALA A 152 -5.44 10.13 -19.06
N GLN A 153 -4.79 9.38 -19.96
CA GLN A 153 -4.38 9.90 -21.27
C GLN A 153 -5.56 10.46 -22.07
N ASP A 154 -6.70 9.76 -22.07
CA ASP A 154 -7.87 10.18 -22.85
C ASP A 154 -8.56 11.41 -22.24
N HIS A 155 -8.55 11.54 -20.92
CA HIS A 155 -9.07 12.72 -20.23
C HIS A 155 -8.16 13.94 -20.39
N ILE A 156 -6.84 13.75 -20.35
CA ILE A 156 -5.87 14.82 -20.58
C ILE A 156 -5.92 15.33 -22.02
N LYS A 157 -6.15 14.45 -23.02
CA LYS A 157 -6.40 14.86 -24.41
C LYS A 157 -7.62 15.76 -24.56
N GLN A 158 -8.60 15.63 -23.67
CA GLN A 158 -9.80 16.49 -23.61
C GLN A 158 -9.57 17.78 -22.80
N GLY A 159 -8.34 18.06 -22.36
CA GLY A 159 -8.00 19.26 -21.60
C GLY A 159 -8.27 19.17 -20.10
N LYS A 160 -8.59 17.98 -19.56
CA LYS A 160 -8.81 17.78 -18.13
C LYS A 160 -7.49 17.56 -17.38
N THR A 161 -7.45 18.01 -16.14
CA THR A 161 -6.43 17.63 -15.15
C THR A 161 -6.79 16.30 -14.51
N VAL A 162 -5.79 15.45 -14.25
CA VAL A 162 -6.00 14.13 -13.66
C VAL A 162 -5.07 13.93 -12.47
N GLN A 163 -5.62 13.41 -11.37
CA GLN A 163 -4.86 12.97 -10.21
C GLN A 163 -4.95 11.44 -10.08
N VAL A 164 -3.81 10.76 -10.02
CA VAL A 164 -3.71 9.33 -9.72
C VAL A 164 -3.25 9.16 -8.28
N LEU A 165 -4.01 8.40 -7.50
CA LEU A 165 -3.81 8.14 -6.08
C LEU A 165 -3.55 6.64 -5.86
N SER A 166 -2.48 6.33 -5.14
CA SER A 166 -2.14 4.96 -4.75
C SER A 166 -1.46 4.96 -3.38
N ASP A 167 -1.66 3.91 -2.59
CA ASP A 167 -0.94 3.73 -1.33
C ASP A 167 0.42 3.02 -1.49
N SER A 168 0.72 2.53 -2.71
CA SER A 168 1.97 1.87 -3.05
C SER A 168 3.11 2.86 -3.27
N ARG A 169 3.83 3.18 -2.18
CA ARG A 169 5.07 3.96 -2.25
C ARG A 169 6.10 3.35 -3.20
N TYR A 170 6.17 2.03 -3.26
CA TYR A 170 7.08 1.34 -4.17
C TYR A 170 6.80 1.72 -5.63
N SER A 171 5.54 1.61 -6.06
CA SER A 171 5.14 1.90 -7.44
C SER A 171 5.33 3.38 -7.78
N ILE A 172 4.94 4.28 -6.86
CA ILE A 172 5.14 5.73 -7.00
C ILE A 172 6.64 6.06 -7.13
N ASP A 173 7.50 5.49 -6.26
CA ASP A 173 8.93 5.78 -6.26
C ASP A 173 9.66 5.21 -7.49
N CYS A 174 9.23 4.04 -7.98
CA CYS A 174 9.69 3.48 -9.26
C CYS A 174 9.58 4.51 -10.39
N ILE A 175 8.44 5.18 -10.48
CA ILE A 175 8.13 6.09 -11.59
C ILE A 175 8.74 7.47 -11.35
N THR A 176 8.56 8.02 -10.15
CA THR A 176 8.85 9.44 -9.86
C THR A 176 10.30 9.69 -9.42
N LYS A 177 10.97 8.69 -8.83
CA LYS A 177 12.32 8.86 -8.26
C LYS A 177 13.38 8.04 -8.99
N TRP A 178 13.08 6.80 -9.35
CA TRP A 178 14.11 5.86 -9.79
C TRP A 178 14.21 5.70 -11.31
N ALA A 179 13.09 5.67 -12.03
CA ALA A 179 13.05 5.37 -13.46
C ALA A 179 13.94 6.30 -14.30
N LYS A 180 13.99 7.60 -14.01
CA LYS A 180 14.89 8.54 -14.71
C LYS A 180 16.36 8.11 -14.58
N GLY A 181 16.79 7.73 -13.39
CA GLY A 181 18.16 7.29 -13.12
C GLY A 181 18.46 5.92 -13.74
N TRP A 182 17.49 5.01 -13.74
CA TRP A 182 17.62 3.71 -14.40
C TRP A 182 17.69 3.85 -15.91
N GLN A 183 16.82 4.66 -16.53
CA GLN A 183 16.84 4.93 -17.97
C GLN A 183 18.19 5.49 -18.43
N ALA A 184 18.75 6.46 -17.70
CA ALA A 184 20.06 7.03 -17.99
C ALA A 184 21.22 6.00 -17.91
N LYS A 185 21.02 4.89 -17.20
CA LYS A 185 21.99 3.79 -17.04
C LYS A 185 21.63 2.57 -17.88
N GLY A 186 20.81 2.73 -18.92
CA GLY A 186 20.40 1.63 -19.79
C GLY A 186 19.49 0.61 -19.11
N TRP A 187 18.67 1.05 -18.15
CA TRP A 187 17.76 0.22 -17.35
C TRP A 187 18.45 -0.86 -16.52
N THR A 188 19.53 -0.49 -15.86
CA THR A 188 20.28 -1.36 -14.95
C THR A 188 20.31 -0.77 -13.54
N ARG A 189 20.40 -1.64 -12.53
CA ARG A 189 20.86 -1.21 -11.21
C ARG A 189 22.39 -1.28 -11.20
N GLY A 190 23.02 -0.36 -10.47
CA GLY A 190 24.45 -0.49 -10.21
C GLY A 190 24.76 -1.86 -9.61
N LYS A 191 25.94 -2.41 -9.92
CA LYS A 191 26.37 -3.77 -9.51
C LYS A 191 25.70 -4.94 -10.24
N GLY A 192 25.04 -4.70 -11.38
CA GLY A 192 24.51 -5.77 -12.23
C GLY A 192 23.22 -6.41 -11.72
N GLU A 193 22.55 -5.79 -10.74
CA GLU A 193 21.26 -6.28 -10.25
C GLU A 193 20.13 -5.96 -11.24
N GLU A 194 19.19 -6.90 -11.37
CA GLU A 194 18.00 -6.75 -12.20
C GLU A 194 16.99 -5.76 -11.57
N ILE A 195 16.33 -4.97 -12.41
CA ILE A 195 15.16 -4.19 -12.01
C ILE A 195 13.92 -5.07 -12.15
N LYS A 196 13.35 -5.51 -11.03
CA LYS A 196 12.07 -6.23 -11.04
C LYS A 196 10.96 -5.36 -11.65
N ASN A 197 10.04 -5.98 -12.41
CA ASN A 197 8.92 -5.33 -13.10
C ASN A 197 9.37 -4.27 -14.14
N LEU A 198 10.56 -4.44 -14.73
CA LEU A 198 11.16 -3.44 -15.61
C LEU A 198 10.25 -2.98 -16.74
N GLU A 199 9.59 -3.91 -17.44
CA GLU A 199 8.77 -3.58 -18.60
C GLU A 199 7.54 -2.73 -18.24
N ILE A 200 6.88 -3.02 -17.10
CA ILE A 200 5.77 -2.21 -16.61
C ILE A 200 6.28 -0.82 -16.18
N ILE A 201 7.43 -0.76 -15.50
CA ILE A 201 8.04 0.51 -15.07
C ILE A 201 8.40 1.39 -16.27
N LYS A 202 8.97 0.80 -17.34
CA LYS A 202 9.27 1.52 -18.59
C LYS A 202 8.01 2.15 -19.19
N GLN A 203 6.92 1.39 -19.28
CA GLN A 203 5.65 1.87 -19.81
C GLN A 203 5.06 2.99 -18.95
N CYS A 204 4.98 2.79 -17.63
CA CYS A 204 4.51 3.81 -16.70
C CYS A 204 5.35 5.09 -16.79
N PHE A 205 6.67 4.97 -16.87
CA PHE A 205 7.56 6.13 -16.94
C PHE A 205 7.41 6.89 -18.27
N ALA A 206 7.26 6.18 -19.39
CA ALA A 206 7.01 6.80 -20.68
C ALA A 206 5.69 7.60 -20.68
N LEU A 207 4.61 6.99 -20.19
CA LEU A 207 3.31 7.66 -20.04
C LEU A 207 3.38 8.85 -19.09
N TYR A 208 3.99 8.68 -17.92
CA TYR A 208 4.18 9.76 -16.96
C TYR A 208 4.90 10.95 -17.61
N GLN A 209 5.99 10.71 -18.35
CA GLN A 209 6.74 11.77 -19.00
C GLN A 209 5.93 12.53 -20.06
N ALA A 210 5.03 11.84 -20.76
CA ALA A 210 4.12 12.44 -21.74
C ALA A 210 2.97 13.23 -21.09
N LEU A 211 2.52 12.83 -19.90
CA LEU A 211 1.30 13.35 -19.27
C LEU A 211 1.54 14.33 -18.11
N LYS A 212 2.76 14.39 -17.56
CA LYS A 212 3.11 15.11 -16.31
C LYS A 212 2.76 16.60 -16.26
N SER A 213 2.42 17.25 -17.37
CA SER A 213 1.93 18.64 -17.34
C SER A 213 0.52 18.76 -16.75
N ASN A 214 -0.30 17.70 -16.90
CA ASN A 214 -1.69 17.66 -16.46
C ASN A 214 -2.00 16.44 -15.57
N LEU A 215 -0.96 15.67 -15.20
CA LEU A 215 -1.06 14.47 -14.39
C LEU A 215 -0.35 14.66 -13.04
N ILE A 216 -1.10 14.51 -11.96
CA ILE A 216 -0.61 14.53 -10.58
C ILE A 216 -0.56 13.10 -10.05
N ILE A 217 0.52 12.70 -9.39
CA ILE A 217 0.61 11.42 -8.67
C ILE A 217 0.66 11.72 -7.18
N SER A 218 -0.19 11.08 -6.38
CA SER A 218 -0.29 11.31 -4.95
C SER A 218 -0.26 10.01 -4.16
N HIS A 219 0.51 10.01 -3.06
CA HIS A 219 0.48 8.91 -2.11
C HIS A 219 -0.71 9.08 -1.17
N VAL A 220 -1.53 8.05 -1.04
CA VAL A 220 -2.55 7.96 0.01
C VAL A 220 -2.14 6.95 1.06
N LYS A 221 -2.65 7.12 2.27
CA LYS A 221 -2.35 6.17 3.34
C LYS A 221 -3.25 4.95 3.17
N GLY A 222 -2.66 3.76 3.03
CA GLY A 222 -3.39 2.50 3.03
C GLY A 222 -4.15 2.27 4.35
N HIS A 223 -5.31 1.64 4.26
CA HIS A 223 -6.23 1.35 5.39
C HIS A 223 -6.55 2.59 6.25
N ALA A 224 -6.66 3.76 5.62
CA ALA A 224 -6.97 5.02 6.29
C ALA A 224 -8.44 5.44 6.10
N ASN A 225 -9.33 4.51 5.72
CA ASN A 225 -10.73 4.78 5.42
C ASN A 225 -10.90 5.85 4.32
N ILE A 226 -10.04 5.80 3.30
CA ILE A 226 -10.15 6.64 2.10
C ILE A 226 -11.02 5.86 1.12
N GLU A 227 -12.25 6.32 0.91
CA GLU A 227 -13.26 5.59 0.14
C GLU A 227 -12.75 5.09 -1.21
N GLY A 228 -12.17 5.95 -2.04
CA GLY A 228 -11.65 5.54 -3.34
C GLY A 228 -10.56 4.47 -3.27
N ASN A 229 -9.68 4.50 -2.25
CA ASN A 229 -8.64 3.49 -2.07
C ASN A 229 -9.24 2.16 -1.59
N GLU A 230 -10.19 2.21 -0.66
CA GLU A 230 -10.90 1.01 -0.19
C GLU A 230 -11.69 0.36 -1.33
N LEU A 231 -12.35 1.16 -2.19
CA LEU A 231 -13.04 0.66 -3.38
C LEU A 231 -12.08 0.03 -4.39
N SER A 232 -10.92 0.63 -4.65
CA SER A 232 -9.91 0.02 -5.53
C SER A 232 -9.36 -1.29 -4.95
N ASP A 233 -9.15 -1.39 -3.63
CA ASP A 233 -8.81 -2.65 -2.96
C ASP A 233 -9.87 -3.73 -3.19
N ARG A 234 -11.16 -3.40 -2.98
CA ARG A 234 -12.27 -4.34 -3.24
C ARG A 234 -12.30 -4.82 -4.68
N MET A 235 -12.04 -3.92 -5.63
CA MET A 235 -11.94 -4.26 -7.05
C MET A 235 -10.73 -5.16 -7.34
N ALA A 236 -9.58 -4.92 -6.72
CA ALA A 236 -8.38 -5.74 -6.87
C ALA A 236 -8.62 -7.18 -6.36
N VAL A 237 -9.27 -7.31 -5.20
CA VAL A 237 -9.67 -8.62 -4.65
C VAL A 237 -10.71 -9.30 -5.53
N LEU A 238 -11.69 -8.56 -6.04
CA LEU A 238 -12.69 -9.09 -6.97
C LEU A 238 -12.01 -9.69 -8.21
N ALA A 239 -11.06 -8.98 -8.81
CA ALA A 239 -10.29 -9.47 -9.96
C ALA A 239 -9.53 -10.75 -9.63
N ARG A 240 -8.87 -10.80 -8.47
CA ARG A 240 -8.15 -11.98 -7.98
C ARG A 240 -9.07 -13.19 -7.80
N VAL A 241 -10.25 -12.99 -7.21
CA VAL A 241 -11.21 -14.06 -6.91
C VAL A 241 -11.89 -14.56 -8.18
N LYS A 242 -12.36 -13.65 -9.05
CA LYS A 242 -12.98 -13.98 -10.34
C LYS A 242 -11.99 -14.43 -11.41
N CYS A 243 -10.68 -14.28 -11.16
CA CYS A 243 -9.61 -14.56 -12.12
C CYS A 243 -9.76 -13.77 -13.43
N THR A 244 -10.24 -12.52 -13.34
CA THR A 244 -10.55 -11.67 -14.49
C THR A 244 -9.28 -11.16 -15.17
N LYS A 245 -8.96 -11.69 -16.35
CA LYS A 245 -7.74 -11.33 -17.09
C LYS A 245 -7.80 -9.93 -17.70
N GLY A 246 -8.90 -9.60 -18.39
CA GLY A 246 -9.10 -8.27 -18.97
C GLY A 246 -9.34 -7.22 -17.90
N PHE A 247 -8.90 -5.99 -18.13
CA PHE A 247 -9.26 -4.86 -17.28
C PHE A 247 -10.62 -4.33 -17.71
N VAL A 248 -11.65 -4.61 -16.92
CA VAL A 248 -13.05 -4.38 -17.29
C VAL A 248 -13.75 -3.48 -16.28
N GLN A 249 -14.69 -2.68 -16.78
CA GLN A 249 -15.53 -1.84 -15.94
C GLN A 249 -16.55 -2.70 -15.19
N TYR A 250 -16.74 -2.39 -13.92
CA TYR A 250 -17.79 -2.95 -13.08
C TYR A 250 -19.16 -2.49 -13.60
N GLN A 251 -20.05 -3.45 -13.89
CA GLN A 251 -21.33 -3.18 -14.56
C GLN A 251 -22.54 -3.17 -13.61
N ASP A 252 -22.38 -3.63 -12.37
CA ASP A 252 -23.47 -3.58 -11.40
C ASP A 252 -23.60 -2.16 -10.82
N THR A 253 -24.69 -1.91 -10.10
CA THR A 253 -24.95 -0.63 -9.43
C THR A 253 -23.77 -0.22 -8.54
N LEU A 254 -23.34 1.03 -8.68
CA LEU A 254 -22.30 1.66 -7.86
C LEU A 254 -22.83 2.01 -6.46
N ASP A 255 -23.31 1.01 -5.72
CA ASP A 255 -23.65 1.15 -4.30
C ASP A 255 -22.39 0.99 -3.45
N ILE A 256 -21.79 2.11 -3.07
CA ILE A 256 -20.56 2.20 -2.28
C ILE A 256 -20.65 1.31 -1.03
N LYS A 257 -21.79 1.30 -0.34
CA LYS A 257 -21.94 0.53 0.91
C LYS A 257 -21.85 -0.97 0.65
N THR A 258 -22.54 -1.45 -0.39
CA THR A 258 -22.49 -2.87 -0.79
C THR A 258 -21.10 -3.27 -1.24
N ILE A 259 -20.42 -2.42 -2.03
CA ILE A 259 -19.09 -2.72 -2.54
C ILE A 259 -18.06 -2.74 -1.40
N LEU A 260 -18.11 -1.80 -0.46
CA LEU A 260 -17.20 -1.79 0.69
C LEU A 260 -17.39 -2.98 1.64
N ALA A 261 -18.54 -3.64 1.60
CA ALA A 261 -18.80 -4.88 2.33
C ALA A 261 -18.21 -6.14 1.65
N MET A 262 -17.69 -6.02 0.42
CA MET A 262 -16.94 -7.08 -0.24
C MET A 262 -15.60 -7.35 0.48
N ALA A 263 -14.96 -8.47 0.13
CA ALA A 263 -13.68 -8.86 0.72
C ALA A 263 -12.54 -7.87 0.43
N SER A 264 -11.75 -7.55 1.46
CA SER A 264 -10.52 -6.76 1.38
C SER A 264 -9.26 -7.58 1.11
N GLY A 265 -8.22 -6.89 0.64
CA GLY A 265 -6.88 -7.41 0.39
C GLY A 265 -6.06 -7.69 1.64
#